data_AF-T5AA32-F1
#
_entry.id   AF-T5AA32-F1
#
_cell.length_a   1.000
_cell.length_b   1.000
_cell.length_c   1.000
_cell.angle_alpha   90.00
_cell.angle_beta   90.00
_cell.angle_gamma   90.00
#
_symmetry.space_group_name_H-M   'P 1'
#
loop_
_entity.id
_entity.type
_entity.pdbx_description
1 polymer ?
#
loop_
_entity_poly.entity_id
_entity_poly.type
_entity_poly.pdbx_seq_one_letter_code
_entity_poly.pdbx_strand_id
1 'polypeptide(L)'
;MDTRRPKLSVYERFLAAFVRQTSGELLYSFGPSQSLVEASWAQIQLQIVKYRRLTLEPGQPLRTVVTKPDQSPEKATVSSRQLVLYEHPICDSNQSYSIGIALTLTPTADVDLDVFFASLILAGMHLDFGKNQDFLRRAESLEATTDAIVHHFEASLRYVAEVDMWDKGGRDYFRERIWHFVSRGSKIEFCLPAFPCKSSNLGKVQGTSPDRGEFMALSNLDSFVEGIEKLYEPGAKLWIISDGHVFSDCIGVDDAAVDEYGAQLMAMSNGIAMERGGVDRVGFKSLVDLFAVAKLKDANLGPSLDAKMPTVQHFIGTRLTEEAETCRRILQEAFQLDHGELRRRLDSHDTGIVALYRGFSRFMLEDLALNPYTRGRSQSQRRKLSSKVAFEMIQRNQAYSNLVEVMFPHHVRLSIHAHNNSGPKFGIQMLGSGVRSTNVLSPDGGLVKFCDELHVPTPWHNCIVEIEGHSKLYITKSSIVLSALANESFTGGWTGAQATGAHFYLKPATTVPDAPRAQALASAPMLMEKA
;
A
#
# COMPACT_ATOMS: atom_id res chain seq x y z
N MET A 1 -7.89 -27.92 -19.68
CA MET A 1 -6.73 -27.07 -19.98
C MET A 1 -7.10 -26.24 -21.20
N ASP A 2 -7.52 -24.99 -20.98
CA ASP A 2 -7.81 -24.05 -22.08
C ASP A 2 -6.46 -23.61 -22.66
N THR A 3 -6.18 -23.99 -23.90
CA THR A 3 -4.90 -23.77 -24.60
C THR A 3 -4.81 -22.38 -25.24
N ARG A 4 -5.73 -21.45 -24.92
CA ARG A 4 -5.64 -20.06 -25.34
C ARG A 4 -4.58 -19.34 -24.52
N ARG A 5 -3.66 -18.62 -25.19
CA ARG A 5 -2.72 -17.72 -24.50
C ARG A 5 -3.55 -16.76 -23.62
N PRO A 6 -3.18 -16.57 -22.35
CA PRO A 6 -3.91 -15.68 -21.47
C PRO A 6 -3.94 -14.26 -22.05
N LYS A 7 -5.07 -13.58 -21.94
CA LYS A 7 -5.19 -12.15 -22.25
C LYS A 7 -4.35 -11.41 -21.21
N LEU A 8 -3.32 -10.69 -21.67
CA LEU A 8 -2.48 -9.88 -20.79
C LEU A 8 -3.23 -8.62 -20.35
N SER A 9 -3.08 -8.26 -19.08
CA SER A 9 -3.64 -7.01 -18.56
C SER A 9 -2.95 -5.78 -19.16
N VAL A 10 -3.50 -4.59 -18.90
CA VAL A 10 -2.86 -3.33 -19.32
C VAL A 10 -1.51 -3.16 -18.63
N TYR A 11 -1.43 -3.49 -17.34
CA TYR A 11 -0.18 -3.45 -16.58
C TYR A 11 0.87 -4.42 -17.13
N GLU A 12 0.51 -5.66 -17.48
CA GLU A 12 1.47 -6.60 -18.08
C GLU A 12 2.01 -6.14 -19.43
N ARG A 13 1.26 -5.30 -20.15
CA ARG A 13 1.70 -4.69 -21.41
C ARG A 13 2.39 -3.34 -21.23
N PHE A 14 2.31 -2.72 -20.05
CA PHE A 14 2.87 -1.41 -19.76
C PHE A 14 4.39 -1.44 -19.77
N LEU A 15 5.00 -0.66 -20.67
CA LEU A 15 6.44 -0.57 -20.81
C LEU A 15 7.01 0.62 -20.06
N ALA A 16 6.47 1.80 -20.33
CA ALA A 16 6.88 3.04 -19.70
C ALA A 16 5.80 4.11 -19.87
N ALA A 17 5.79 5.07 -18.96
CA ALA A 17 5.20 6.37 -19.19
C ALA A 17 6.28 7.34 -19.68
N PHE A 18 5.86 8.38 -20.39
CA PHE A 18 6.76 9.35 -21.00
C PHE A 18 6.16 10.75 -20.97
N VAL A 19 7.04 11.74 -21.02
CA VAL A 19 6.71 13.14 -21.24
C VAL A 19 7.48 13.61 -22.45
N ARG A 20 6.79 14.29 -23.36
CA ARG A 20 7.40 14.83 -24.57
C ARG A 20 6.93 16.25 -24.86
N GLN A 21 7.75 17.01 -25.57
CA GLN A 21 7.30 18.26 -26.17
C GLN A 21 6.35 17.99 -27.34
N THR A 22 5.60 19.02 -27.74
CA THR A 22 4.76 18.99 -28.93
C THR A 22 5.55 18.78 -30.24
N SER A 23 6.84 19.11 -30.24
CA SER A 23 7.80 18.81 -31.31
C SER A 23 8.07 17.30 -31.50
N GLY A 24 7.71 16.48 -30.51
CA GLY A 24 7.99 15.06 -30.44
C GLY A 24 9.28 14.71 -29.68
N GLU A 25 10.03 15.70 -29.20
CA GLU A 25 11.23 15.46 -28.37
C GLU A 25 10.85 14.82 -27.03
N LEU A 26 11.51 13.72 -26.66
CA LEU A 26 11.35 13.10 -25.34
C LEU A 26 12.00 13.98 -24.28
N LEU A 27 11.24 14.37 -23.28
CA LEU A 27 11.76 15.10 -22.12
C LEU A 27 12.13 14.15 -20.99
N TYR A 28 11.30 13.14 -20.78
CA TYR A 28 11.41 12.27 -19.63
C TYR A 28 10.69 10.94 -19.89
N SER A 29 11.20 9.86 -19.31
CA SER A 29 10.52 8.56 -19.34
C SER A 29 10.74 7.82 -18.03
N PHE A 30 9.80 6.95 -17.66
CA PHE A 30 9.90 6.13 -16.47
C PHE A 30 9.01 4.89 -16.54
N GLY A 31 9.38 3.85 -15.79
CA GLY A 31 8.66 2.58 -15.75
C GLY A 31 9.58 1.38 -15.99
N PRO A 32 9.04 0.16 -16.00
CA PRO A 32 9.81 -1.08 -15.96
C PRO A 32 10.71 -1.28 -17.19
N SER A 33 10.34 -0.71 -18.34
CA SER A 33 11.07 -0.80 -19.60
C SER A 33 11.40 0.58 -20.18
N GLN A 34 11.64 1.58 -19.32
CA GLN A 34 11.95 2.96 -19.73
C GLN A 34 13.09 3.03 -20.77
N SER A 35 14.19 2.29 -20.54
CA SER A 35 15.36 2.29 -21.42
C SER A 35 15.07 1.75 -22.81
N LEU A 36 14.08 0.85 -22.96
CA LEU A 36 13.65 0.35 -24.26
C LEU A 36 12.89 1.42 -25.04
N VAL A 37 12.06 2.20 -24.35
CA VAL A 37 11.32 3.33 -24.95
C VAL A 37 12.28 4.44 -25.34
N GLU A 38 13.25 4.78 -24.49
CA GLU A 38 14.30 5.76 -24.77
C GLU A 38 15.15 5.36 -25.97
N ALA A 39 15.64 4.12 -26.00
CA ALA A 39 16.45 3.61 -27.11
C ALA A 39 15.71 3.59 -28.44
N SER A 40 14.38 3.42 -28.41
CA SER A 40 13.52 3.41 -29.60
C SER A 40 12.94 4.78 -29.94
N TRP A 41 13.21 5.82 -29.13
CA TRP A 41 12.46 7.07 -29.20
C TRP A 41 12.65 7.81 -30.52
N ALA A 42 13.87 7.79 -31.08
CA ALA A 42 14.14 8.44 -32.36
C ALA A 42 13.22 7.93 -33.48
N GLN A 43 12.84 6.65 -33.47
CA GLN A 43 11.93 6.10 -34.47
C GLN A 43 10.46 6.24 -34.09
N ILE A 44 10.15 6.23 -32.79
CA ILE A 44 8.84 6.62 -32.28
C ILE A 44 8.52 8.05 -32.74
N GLN A 45 9.47 8.98 -32.58
CA GLN A 45 9.34 10.39 -32.92
C GLN A 45 9.01 10.66 -34.40
N LEU A 46 9.38 9.74 -35.29
CA LEU A 46 9.05 9.81 -36.73
C LEU A 46 7.60 9.39 -37.02
N GLN A 47 6.98 8.62 -36.15
CA GLN A 47 5.65 8.00 -36.34
C GLN A 47 4.55 8.69 -35.51
N ILE A 48 4.92 9.47 -34.49
CA ILE A 48 3.96 10.21 -33.65
C ILE A 48 3.52 11.52 -34.29
N VAL A 49 2.30 11.94 -33.96
CA VAL A 49 1.74 13.21 -34.41
C VAL A 49 2.47 14.37 -33.70
N LYS A 50 3.03 15.28 -34.50
CA LYS A 50 3.57 16.56 -34.06
C LYS A 50 2.51 17.63 -34.25
N TYR A 51 2.29 18.50 -33.28
CA TYR A 51 1.22 19.48 -33.34
C TYR A 51 1.65 20.85 -32.80
N ARG A 52 1.15 21.93 -33.39
CA ARG A 52 1.38 23.31 -32.88
C ARG A 52 0.24 23.80 -31.99
N ARG A 53 -0.99 23.35 -32.24
CA ARG A 53 -2.21 23.53 -31.41
C ARG A 53 -3.14 22.35 -31.69
N LEU A 54 -3.75 21.79 -30.67
CA LEU A 54 -4.76 20.75 -30.80
C LEU A 54 -6.14 21.29 -30.44
N THR A 55 -7.11 20.97 -31.28
CA THR A 55 -8.52 20.87 -30.91
C THR A 55 -8.80 19.38 -30.73
N LEU A 56 -8.41 18.81 -29.58
CA LEU A 56 -8.87 17.47 -29.22
C LEU A 56 -10.21 17.58 -28.51
N GLU A 57 -11.07 16.61 -28.75
CA GLU A 57 -12.22 16.37 -27.88
C GLU A 57 -11.70 16.17 -26.44
N PRO A 58 -12.23 16.91 -25.45
CA PRO A 58 -11.80 16.77 -24.06
C PRO A 58 -11.93 15.31 -23.58
N GLY A 59 -10.85 14.76 -23.01
CA GLY A 59 -10.89 13.50 -22.25
C GLY A 59 -10.49 12.21 -22.98
N GLN A 60 -10.31 12.21 -24.31
CA GLN A 60 -9.78 11.02 -25.01
C GLN A 60 -8.27 11.14 -25.33
N PRO A 61 -7.45 10.12 -24.99
CA PRO A 61 -6.04 10.14 -25.29
C PRO A 61 -5.81 9.91 -26.78
N LEU A 62 -4.82 10.61 -27.34
CA LEU A 62 -4.36 10.35 -28.69
C LEU A 62 -3.71 8.97 -28.74
N ARG A 63 -4.22 8.10 -29.62
CA ARG A 63 -3.71 6.75 -29.83
C ARG A 63 -2.83 6.68 -31.07
N THR A 64 -1.58 6.25 -30.91
CA THR A 64 -0.64 6.04 -32.04
C THR A 64 -0.07 4.63 -31.99
N VAL A 65 -0.15 3.88 -33.11
CA VAL A 65 0.54 2.59 -33.25
C VAL A 65 1.90 2.83 -33.90
N VAL A 66 2.95 2.34 -33.26
CA VAL A 66 4.34 2.54 -33.68
C VAL A 66 4.99 1.18 -33.95
N THR A 67 5.72 1.06 -35.05
CA THR A 67 6.52 -0.13 -35.35
C THR A 67 7.94 0.04 -34.86
N LYS A 68 8.45 -0.92 -34.08
CA LYS A 68 9.86 -0.96 -33.63
C LYS A 68 10.76 -1.26 -34.83
N PRO A 69 11.94 -0.65 -34.93
CA PRO A 69 12.95 -1.10 -35.89
C PRO A 69 13.55 -2.42 -35.41
N ASP A 70 13.84 -3.27 -36.37
CA ASP A 70 14.44 -4.59 -36.19
C ASP A 70 15.74 -4.50 -35.36
N GLN A 71 15.80 -5.19 -34.22
CA GLN A 71 17.07 -5.53 -33.58
C GLN A 71 17.09 -7.05 -33.38
N SER A 72 17.70 -7.72 -34.36
CA SER A 72 18.17 -9.11 -34.39
C SER A 72 17.16 -10.20 -34.84
N PRO A 73 17.59 -11.19 -35.67
CA PRO A 73 16.68 -12.09 -36.40
C PRO A 73 16.25 -13.35 -35.63
N GLU A 74 16.66 -13.54 -34.37
CA GLU A 74 16.41 -14.81 -33.68
C GLU A 74 15.35 -14.68 -32.58
N LYS A 75 14.18 -15.26 -32.88
CA LYS A 75 13.09 -15.67 -31.95
C LYS A 75 12.08 -14.62 -31.47
N ALA A 76 11.78 -13.58 -32.24
CA ALA A 76 10.70 -12.65 -31.90
C ALA A 76 9.42 -12.95 -32.74
N THR A 77 8.38 -13.54 -32.13
CA THR A 77 7.07 -13.73 -32.77
C THR A 77 6.43 -12.38 -33.14
N VAL A 78 5.71 -12.29 -34.27
CA VAL A 78 5.09 -11.08 -34.87
C VAL A 78 4.44 -10.08 -33.88
N SER A 79 3.93 -10.54 -32.74
CA SER A 79 3.37 -9.73 -31.64
C SER A 79 4.40 -8.85 -30.89
N SER A 80 5.71 -9.02 -31.06
CA SER A 80 6.75 -8.29 -30.31
C SER A 80 7.28 -7.03 -31.02
N ARG A 81 6.76 -6.71 -32.21
CA ARG A 81 7.30 -5.68 -33.11
C ARG A 81 6.58 -4.33 -33.08
N GLN A 82 5.43 -4.23 -32.40
CA GLN A 82 4.62 -3.01 -32.39
C GLN A 82 4.28 -2.56 -30.98
N LEU A 83 4.28 -1.24 -30.80
CA LEU A 83 3.87 -0.55 -29.59
C LEU A 83 2.61 0.25 -29.89
N VAL A 84 1.79 0.47 -28.88
CA VAL A 84 0.72 1.46 -28.91
C VAL A 84 0.99 2.51 -27.84
N LEU A 85 0.94 3.77 -28.26
CA LEU A 85 1.10 4.93 -27.41
C LEU A 85 -0.26 5.57 -27.19
N TYR A 86 -0.54 5.93 -25.95
CA TYR A 86 -1.69 6.74 -25.56
C TYR A 86 -1.17 7.99 -24.88
N GLU A 87 -1.61 9.17 -25.30
CA GLU A 87 -1.11 10.43 -24.75
C GLU A 87 -2.18 11.51 -24.59
N HIS A 88 -2.08 12.27 -23.50
CA HIS A 88 -2.86 13.48 -23.28
C HIS A 88 -1.95 14.71 -23.47
N PRO A 89 -2.31 15.63 -24.39
CA PRO A 89 -1.65 16.93 -24.44
C PRO A 89 -2.00 17.75 -23.21
N ILE A 90 -1.00 18.43 -22.67
CA ILE A 90 -1.13 19.41 -21.60
C ILE A 90 -0.66 20.75 -22.14
N CYS A 91 -1.55 21.74 -22.12
CA CYS A 91 -1.26 23.12 -22.49
C CYS A 91 -1.28 23.98 -21.23
N ASP A 92 -0.10 24.34 -20.73
CA ASP A 92 0.04 25.36 -19.70
C ASP A 92 0.42 26.71 -20.36
N SER A 93 0.17 27.80 -19.64
CA SER A 93 0.47 29.20 -19.97
C SER A 93 1.87 29.44 -20.56
N ASN A 94 2.88 28.65 -20.19
CA ASN A 94 4.26 28.82 -20.62
C ASN A 94 4.85 27.67 -21.46
N GLN A 95 4.26 26.47 -21.44
CA GLN A 95 4.78 25.29 -22.17
C GLN A 95 3.65 24.35 -22.58
N SER A 96 3.79 23.74 -23.76
CA SER A 96 2.92 22.64 -24.21
C SER A 96 3.73 21.36 -24.27
N TYR A 97 3.28 20.33 -23.56
CA TYR A 97 3.88 19.01 -23.53
C TYR A 97 2.79 17.94 -23.56
N SER A 98 3.17 16.68 -23.64
CA SER A 98 2.24 15.54 -23.59
C SER A 98 2.74 14.56 -22.54
N ILE A 99 1.81 14.03 -21.76
CA ILE A 99 2.06 12.86 -20.92
C ILE A 99 1.45 11.67 -21.63
N GLY A 100 2.21 10.58 -21.74
CA GLY A 100 1.74 9.38 -22.41
C GLY A 100 2.21 8.10 -21.74
N ILE A 101 1.60 6.99 -22.15
CA ILE A 101 1.99 5.64 -21.79
C ILE A 101 2.24 4.82 -23.05
N ALA A 102 3.24 3.95 -22.98
CA ALA A 102 3.61 3.01 -24.03
C ALA A 102 3.24 1.59 -23.60
N LEU A 103 2.39 0.93 -24.40
CA LEU A 103 2.00 -0.46 -24.19
C LEU A 103 2.52 -1.34 -25.33
N THR A 104 2.82 -2.59 -25.01
CA THR A 104 3.03 -3.64 -26.02
C THR A 104 1.70 -3.94 -26.70
N LEU A 105 1.67 -3.91 -28.05
CA LEU A 105 0.47 -4.24 -28.80
C LEU A 105 0.33 -5.78 -28.91
N THR A 106 -0.80 -6.33 -28.50
CA THR A 106 -1.10 -7.76 -28.62
C THR A 106 -2.31 -7.99 -29.52
N PRO A 107 -2.38 -9.13 -30.25
CA PRO A 107 -3.55 -9.44 -31.08
C PRO A 107 -4.86 -9.62 -30.29
N THR A 108 -4.75 -9.84 -28.97
CA THR A 108 -5.88 -10.04 -28.05
C THR A 108 -6.30 -8.75 -27.34
N ALA A 109 -5.64 -7.61 -27.62
CA ALA A 109 -5.96 -6.33 -27.02
C ALA A 109 -7.32 -5.81 -27.52
N ASP A 110 -8.15 -5.34 -26.60
CA ASP A 110 -9.41 -4.68 -26.91
C ASP A 110 -9.17 -3.16 -26.91
N VAL A 111 -9.37 -2.52 -28.06
CA VAL A 111 -9.02 -1.11 -28.25
C VAL A 111 -9.83 -0.20 -27.33
N ASP A 112 -11.11 -0.49 -27.09
CA ASP A 112 -11.98 0.37 -26.27
C ASP A 112 -11.58 0.28 -24.80
N LEU A 113 -11.27 -0.93 -24.33
CA LEU A 113 -10.75 -1.13 -22.98
C LEU A 113 -9.39 -0.44 -22.81
N ASP A 114 -8.50 -0.58 -23.79
CA ASP A 114 -7.18 0.07 -23.74
C ASP A 114 -7.29 1.59 -23.70
N VAL A 115 -8.18 2.19 -24.51
CA VAL A 115 -8.46 3.63 -24.47
C VAL A 115 -8.97 4.02 -23.09
N PHE A 116 -9.95 3.31 -22.54
CA PHE A 116 -10.50 3.59 -21.22
C PHE A 116 -9.43 3.53 -20.12
N PHE A 117 -8.65 2.45 -20.06
CA PHE A 117 -7.61 2.30 -19.05
C PHE A 117 -6.46 3.29 -19.24
N ALA A 118 -6.11 3.61 -20.48
CA ALA A 118 -5.12 4.65 -20.75
C ALA A 118 -5.60 6.02 -20.29
N SER A 119 -6.86 6.41 -20.56
CA SER A 119 -7.46 7.63 -20.01
C SER A 119 -7.39 7.65 -18.50
N LEU A 120 -7.78 6.54 -17.85
CA LEU A 120 -7.79 6.40 -16.41
C LEU A 120 -6.38 6.51 -15.81
N ILE A 121 -5.40 5.84 -16.40
CA ILE A 121 -3.99 5.90 -15.97
C ILE A 121 -3.45 7.31 -16.14
N LEU A 122 -3.62 7.92 -17.31
CA LEU A 122 -3.08 9.24 -17.61
C LEU A 122 -3.73 10.34 -16.76
N ALA A 123 -5.03 10.24 -16.47
CA ALA A 123 -5.73 11.18 -15.61
C ALA A 123 -5.41 10.99 -14.12
N GLY A 124 -5.12 9.75 -13.70
CA GLY A 124 -4.81 9.40 -12.31
C GLY A 124 -3.33 9.50 -11.95
N MET A 125 -2.43 9.63 -12.94
CA MET A 125 -0.98 9.64 -12.68
C MET A 125 -0.55 10.92 -11.96
N HIS A 126 0.04 10.74 -10.78
CA HIS A 126 0.58 11.83 -9.97
C HIS A 126 1.99 12.20 -10.44
N LEU A 127 2.06 13.18 -11.34
CA LEU A 127 3.30 13.71 -11.88
C LEU A 127 3.43 15.20 -11.63
N ASP A 128 4.58 15.61 -11.12
CA ASP A 128 4.99 17.00 -11.03
C ASP A 128 6.38 17.15 -11.66
N PHE A 129 6.45 17.99 -12.70
CA PHE A 129 7.68 18.32 -13.41
C PHE A 129 8.08 19.78 -13.22
N GLY A 130 7.35 20.52 -12.38
CA GLY A 130 7.67 21.89 -12.02
C GLY A 130 9.04 21.98 -11.37
N LYS A 131 9.76 23.07 -11.66
CA LYS A 131 10.99 23.43 -10.95
C LYS A 131 10.77 24.73 -10.19
N ASN A 132 10.95 24.70 -8.88
CA ASN A 132 10.94 25.90 -8.06
C ASN A 132 12.29 26.62 -8.17
N GLN A 133 12.42 27.45 -9.21
CA GLN A 133 13.67 28.18 -9.50
C GLN A 133 14.11 29.09 -8.35
N ASP A 134 13.16 29.67 -7.62
CA ASP A 134 13.45 30.60 -6.53
C ASP A 134 13.99 29.88 -5.28
N PHE A 135 13.50 28.68 -4.99
CA PHE A 135 14.12 27.81 -3.98
C PHE A 135 15.51 27.38 -4.43
N LEU A 136 15.64 26.85 -5.66
CA LEU A 136 16.89 26.30 -6.17
C LEU A 136 18.04 27.32 -6.20
N ARG A 137 17.75 28.61 -6.44
CA ARG A 137 18.74 29.70 -6.38
C ARG A 137 19.23 30.03 -4.97
N ARG A 138 18.40 29.79 -3.95
CA ARG A 138 18.69 30.13 -2.55
C ARG A 138 19.25 28.94 -1.75
N ALA A 139 19.03 27.71 -2.22
CA ALA A 139 19.48 26.51 -1.54
C ALA A 139 21.02 26.43 -1.48
N GLU A 140 21.58 26.23 -0.28
CA GLU A 140 23.03 26.16 -0.08
C GLU A 140 23.64 24.85 -0.61
N SER A 141 23.04 23.70 -0.27
CA SER A 141 23.44 22.39 -0.80
C SER A 141 22.24 21.44 -0.88
N LEU A 142 21.91 21.05 -2.11
CA LEU A 142 20.84 20.10 -2.38
C LEU A 142 21.24 18.68 -1.95
N GLU A 143 22.50 18.29 -2.10
CA GLU A 143 22.97 16.98 -1.66
C GLU A 143 22.89 16.85 -0.14
N ALA A 144 23.39 17.84 0.61
CA ALA A 144 23.34 17.81 2.07
C ALA A 144 21.90 17.79 2.60
N THR A 145 21.01 18.56 1.98
CA THR A 145 19.57 18.55 2.29
C THR A 145 18.97 17.16 2.06
N THR A 146 19.30 16.54 0.92
CA THR A 146 18.85 15.18 0.60
C THR A 146 19.34 14.18 1.63
N ASP A 147 20.63 14.20 1.98
CA ASP A 147 21.21 13.28 2.95
C ASP A 147 20.65 13.47 4.37
N ALA A 148 20.34 14.70 4.76
CA ALA A 148 19.69 15.00 6.04
C ALA A 148 18.28 14.38 6.10
N ILE A 149 17.51 14.43 5.02
CA ILE A 149 16.17 13.83 4.94
C ILE A 149 16.25 12.30 4.98
N VAL A 150 17.22 11.70 4.27
CA VAL A 150 17.46 10.25 4.32
C VAL A 150 17.79 9.82 5.75
N HIS A 151 18.66 10.56 6.44
CA HIS A 151 19.01 10.28 7.83
C HIS A 151 17.81 10.43 8.78
N HIS A 152 16.97 11.45 8.57
CA HIS A 152 15.74 11.64 9.35
C HIS A 152 14.80 10.44 9.22
N PHE A 153 14.55 9.95 7.98
CA PHE A 153 13.76 8.73 7.77
C PHE A 153 14.34 7.51 8.50
N GLU A 154 15.65 7.31 8.38
CA GLU A 154 16.36 6.21 9.03
C GLU A 154 16.23 6.26 10.56
N ALA A 155 16.36 7.44 11.15
CA ALA A 155 16.34 7.62 12.60
C ALA A 155 14.93 7.57 13.21
N SER A 156 13.91 8.03 12.46
CA SER A 156 12.58 8.26 13.04
C SER A 156 11.50 7.30 12.57
N LEU A 157 11.57 6.78 11.35
CA LEU A 157 10.43 6.08 10.72
C LEU A 157 10.77 4.69 10.18
N ARG A 158 12.03 4.41 9.79
CA ARG A 158 12.44 3.13 9.22
C ARG A 158 12.18 1.96 10.17
N TYR A 159 11.51 0.92 9.67
CA TYR A 159 11.46 -0.39 10.33
C TYR A 159 12.66 -1.24 9.88
N VAL A 160 13.47 -1.70 10.84
CA VAL A 160 14.61 -2.59 10.57
C VAL A 160 14.10 -4.02 10.52
N ALA A 161 14.12 -4.64 9.35
CA ALA A 161 13.72 -6.04 9.17
C ALA A 161 14.82 -7.01 9.60
N GLU A 162 14.49 -8.29 9.77
CA GLU A 162 15.48 -9.33 10.10
C GLU A 162 16.53 -9.48 8.98
N VAL A 163 16.08 -9.44 7.72
CA VAL A 163 16.94 -9.43 6.53
C VAL A 163 16.90 -8.04 5.90
N ASP A 164 17.48 -7.06 6.58
CA ASP A 164 17.54 -5.68 6.12
C ASP A 164 18.68 -5.46 5.09
N MET A 165 18.36 -4.77 3.99
CA MET A 165 19.23 -4.46 2.86
C MET A 165 19.44 -2.96 2.68
N TRP A 166 19.11 -2.16 3.70
CA TRP A 166 19.26 -0.70 3.67
C TRP A 166 20.70 -0.30 3.32
N ASP A 167 21.69 -0.83 4.04
CA ASP A 167 23.11 -0.53 3.80
C ASP A 167 23.70 -1.26 2.57
N LYS A 168 22.89 -2.04 1.85
CA LYS A 168 23.27 -2.81 0.66
C LYS A 168 22.59 -2.27 -0.60
N GLY A 169 22.55 -0.95 -0.73
CA GLY A 169 21.96 -0.22 -1.87
C GLY A 169 20.51 0.24 -1.64
N GLY A 170 19.83 -0.24 -0.60
CA GLY A 170 18.48 0.23 -0.26
C GLY A 170 18.44 1.73 0.11
N ARG A 171 19.44 2.20 0.86
CA ARG A 171 19.63 3.61 1.20
C ARG A 171 19.86 4.46 -0.04
N ASP A 172 20.65 3.99 -0.99
CA ASP A 172 20.93 4.70 -2.24
C ASP A 172 19.67 4.82 -3.10
N TYR A 173 18.90 3.72 -3.22
CA TYR A 173 17.60 3.75 -3.89
C TYR A 173 16.65 4.78 -3.24
N PHE A 174 16.56 4.78 -1.90
CA PHE A 174 15.72 5.75 -1.19
C PHE A 174 16.21 7.18 -1.44
N ARG A 175 17.52 7.41 -1.36
CA ARG A 175 18.15 8.71 -1.63
C ARG A 175 17.85 9.23 -3.02
N GLU A 176 17.90 8.37 -4.05
CA GLU A 176 17.53 8.73 -5.42
C GLU A 176 16.07 9.21 -5.53
N ARG A 177 15.15 8.57 -4.79
CA ARG A 177 13.73 8.98 -4.75
C ARG A 177 13.55 10.33 -4.05
N ILE A 178 14.31 10.62 -3.00
CA ILE A 178 14.29 11.95 -2.36
C ILE A 178 14.91 12.99 -3.29
N TRP A 179 16.07 12.69 -3.88
CA TRP A 179 16.79 13.56 -4.80
C TRP A 179 15.93 13.99 -5.98
N HIS A 180 15.08 13.10 -6.48
CA HIS A 180 14.11 13.39 -7.54
C HIS A 180 13.30 14.67 -7.22
N PHE A 181 12.79 14.83 -6.00
CA PHE A 181 12.05 16.03 -5.60
C PHE A 181 12.97 17.21 -5.25
N VAL A 182 14.00 16.97 -4.43
CA VAL A 182 14.91 18.02 -3.93
C VAL A 182 15.64 18.73 -5.06
N SER A 183 16.11 18.00 -6.08
CA SER A 183 16.78 18.56 -7.26
C SER A 183 15.90 19.50 -8.10
N ARG A 184 14.58 19.52 -7.83
CA ARG A 184 13.61 20.41 -8.48
C ARG A 184 12.99 21.43 -7.54
N GLY A 185 13.34 21.39 -6.24
CA GLY A 185 12.71 22.24 -5.24
C GLY A 185 11.22 21.96 -5.08
N SER A 186 10.77 20.75 -5.43
CA SER A 186 9.36 20.34 -5.30
C SER A 186 9.11 19.63 -3.96
N LYS A 187 7.85 19.63 -3.52
CA LYS A 187 7.44 18.94 -2.30
C LYS A 187 7.71 17.43 -2.44
N ILE A 188 8.32 16.82 -1.43
CA ILE A 188 8.57 15.37 -1.44
C ILE A 188 7.25 14.65 -1.21
N GLU A 189 6.89 13.70 -2.07
CA GLU A 189 5.66 12.93 -1.90
C GLU A 189 5.94 11.47 -1.52
N PHE A 190 5.28 11.01 -0.45
CA PHE A 190 5.28 9.64 0.04
C PHE A 190 3.92 9.00 -0.24
N CYS A 191 3.90 7.69 -0.49
CA CYS A 191 2.65 6.92 -0.54
C CYS A 191 2.71 5.71 0.40
N LEU A 192 1.63 5.50 1.16
CA LEU A 192 1.52 4.44 2.17
C LEU A 192 0.17 3.72 2.02
N PRO A 193 0.15 2.55 1.37
CA PRO A 193 -0.96 1.59 1.46
C PRO A 193 -1.21 1.16 2.91
N ALA A 194 -2.29 1.63 3.54
CA ALA A 194 -2.57 1.39 4.95
C ALA A 194 -3.99 1.85 5.35
N PHE A 195 -4.38 1.51 6.58
CA PHE A 195 -5.64 1.94 7.21
C PHE A 195 -6.89 1.56 6.39
N PRO A 196 -7.15 0.26 6.17
CA PRO A 196 -8.34 -0.20 5.46
C PRO A 196 -9.62 0.06 6.27
N CYS A 197 -9.69 -0.54 7.45
CA CYS A 197 -10.76 -0.47 8.44
C CYS A 197 -10.32 -1.28 9.67
N LYS A 198 -11.00 -1.10 10.82
CA LYS A 198 -10.83 -1.98 11.98
C LYS A 198 -11.22 -3.43 11.64
N SER A 199 -10.49 -4.40 12.21
CA SER A 199 -10.80 -5.82 12.11
C SER A 199 -12.25 -6.10 12.53
N SER A 200 -12.92 -6.98 11.80
CA SER A 200 -14.27 -7.45 12.16
C SER A 200 -14.27 -8.40 13.38
N ASN A 201 -13.10 -8.77 13.90
CA ASN A 201 -12.94 -9.60 15.08
C ASN A 201 -12.73 -8.75 16.35
N LEU A 202 -13.73 -8.69 17.23
CA LEU A 202 -13.66 -7.98 18.52
C LEU A 202 -12.69 -8.61 19.54
N GLY A 203 -12.17 -9.81 19.25
CA GLY A 203 -11.03 -10.37 19.97
C GLY A 203 -9.70 -9.67 19.61
N LYS A 204 -9.64 -8.92 18.51
CA LYS A 204 -8.47 -8.16 18.08
C LYS A 204 -8.58 -6.69 18.45
N VAL A 205 -9.75 -6.10 18.24
CA VAL A 205 -10.04 -4.66 18.43
C VAL A 205 -11.22 -4.45 19.38
N GLN A 206 -11.42 -3.24 19.89
CA GLN A 206 -12.55 -2.92 20.79
C GLN A 206 -13.80 -2.38 20.08
N GLY A 207 -13.68 -1.96 18.82
CA GLY A 207 -14.80 -1.45 18.04
C GLY A 207 -14.41 -1.22 16.58
N THR A 208 -15.30 -0.57 15.83
CA THR A 208 -15.13 -0.28 14.40
C THR A 208 -14.49 1.07 14.12
N SER A 209 -14.51 1.98 15.09
CA SER A 209 -13.94 3.33 14.98
C SER A 209 -12.41 3.35 15.19
N PRO A 210 -11.69 4.31 14.59
CA PRO A 210 -10.31 4.62 14.96
C PRO A 210 -10.18 4.90 16.46
N ASP A 211 -9.09 4.43 17.07
CA ASP A 211 -8.83 4.58 18.50
C ASP A 211 -7.42 5.14 18.75
N ARG A 212 -6.90 4.99 19.98
CA ARG A 212 -5.56 5.47 20.36
C ARG A 212 -4.47 4.95 19.43
N GLY A 213 -4.61 3.75 18.88
CA GLY A 213 -3.64 3.19 17.95
C GLY A 213 -3.53 4.01 16.66
N GLU A 214 -4.65 4.34 16.04
CA GLU A 214 -4.69 5.19 14.86
C GLU A 214 -4.18 6.60 15.16
N PHE A 215 -4.59 7.18 16.30
CA PHE A 215 -4.10 8.51 16.71
C PHE A 215 -2.58 8.56 16.82
N MET A 216 -1.99 7.56 17.48
CA MET A 216 -0.53 7.48 17.65
C MET A 216 0.17 7.28 16.31
N ALA A 217 -0.36 6.43 15.44
CA ALA A 217 0.20 6.21 14.12
C ALA A 217 0.17 7.49 13.27
N LEU A 218 -0.98 8.16 13.18
CA LEU A 218 -1.12 9.43 12.45
C LEU A 218 -0.23 10.53 13.04
N SER A 219 -0.13 10.63 14.37
CA SER A 219 0.74 11.60 15.04
C SER A 219 2.23 11.38 14.72
N ASN A 220 2.65 10.12 14.62
CA ASN A 220 4.03 9.78 14.28
C ASN A 220 4.33 10.09 12.80
N LEU A 221 3.38 9.79 11.90
CA LEU A 221 3.50 10.15 10.48
C LEU A 221 3.54 11.68 10.28
N ASP A 222 2.70 12.43 10.99
CA ASP A 222 2.72 13.91 10.98
C ASP A 222 4.05 14.45 11.49
N SER A 223 4.55 13.91 12.62
CA SER A 223 5.84 14.30 13.20
C SER A 223 7.01 14.03 12.25
N PHE A 224 6.96 12.94 11.48
CA PHE A 224 7.97 12.65 10.47
C PHE A 224 7.98 13.73 9.39
N VAL A 225 6.82 14.10 8.84
CA VAL A 225 6.69 15.15 7.82
C VAL A 225 7.12 16.51 8.36
N GLU A 226 6.71 16.86 9.58
CA GLU A 226 7.16 18.09 10.27
C GLU A 226 8.68 18.16 10.40
N GLY A 227 9.34 17.02 10.67
CA GLY A 227 10.79 16.94 10.69
C GLY A 227 11.44 17.26 9.34
N ILE A 228 10.81 16.86 8.23
CA ILE A 228 11.28 17.20 6.88
C ILE A 228 11.11 18.70 6.61
N GLU A 229 10.00 19.32 7.00
CA GLU A 229 9.75 20.77 6.82
C GLU A 229 10.84 21.63 7.48
N LYS A 230 11.43 21.15 8.59
CA LYS A 230 12.55 21.82 9.27
C LYS A 230 13.87 21.71 8.51
N LEU A 231 14.01 20.69 7.66
CA LEU A 231 15.22 20.41 6.86
C LEU A 231 15.12 20.97 5.43
N TYR A 232 13.89 21.12 4.92
CA TYR A 232 13.63 21.40 3.51
C TYR A 232 12.36 22.25 3.36
N GLU A 233 12.52 23.50 2.88
CA GLU A 233 11.45 24.51 2.83
C GLU A 233 10.21 24.06 2.04
N PRO A 234 10.30 23.41 0.85
CA PRO A 234 9.13 22.88 0.15
C PRO A 234 8.39 21.76 0.91
N GLY A 235 9.03 21.18 1.93
CA GLY A 235 8.46 20.18 2.82
C GLY A 235 8.16 18.84 2.15
N ALA A 236 7.24 18.10 2.76
CA ALA A 236 6.78 16.82 2.27
C ALA A 236 5.26 16.65 2.43
N LYS A 237 4.70 15.69 1.69
CA LYS A 237 3.34 15.21 1.86
C LYS A 237 3.32 13.68 1.92
N LEU A 238 2.58 13.13 2.86
CA LEU A 238 2.37 11.70 2.99
C LEU A 238 0.94 11.34 2.63
N TRP A 239 0.78 10.59 1.54
CA TRP A 239 -0.51 10.06 1.12
C TRP A 239 -0.75 8.69 1.72
N ILE A 240 -1.72 8.58 2.64
CA ILE A 240 -2.29 7.31 3.06
C ILE A 240 -3.27 6.87 1.97
N ILE A 241 -2.99 5.73 1.36
CA ILE A 241 -3.83 5.15 0.33
C ILE A 241 -4.56 3.94 0.94
N SER A 242 -5.83 4.12 1.29
CA SER A 242 -6.62 3.07 1.91
C SER A 242 -6.89 1.94 0.92
N ASP A 243 -6.57 0.72 1.37
CA ASP A 243 -6.89 -0.53 0.70
C ASP A 243 -8.21 -1.14 1.20
N GLY A 244 -9.00 -0.39 1.97
CA GLY A 244 -10.28 -0.85 2.52
C GLY A 244 -11.25 -1.36 1.45
N HIS A 245 -11.53 -0.54 0.42
CA HIS A 245 -12.40 -0.94 -0.69
C HIS A 245 -11.84 -2.06 -1.56
N VAL A 246 -10.52 -2.29 -1.54
CA VAL A 246 -9.89 -3.41 -2.25
C VAL A 246 -10.30 -4.75 -1.62
N PHE A 247 -10.43 -4.79 -0.29
CA PHE A 247 -10.52 -6.01 0.49
C PHE A 247 -11.77 -6.15 1.37
N SER A 248 -12.63 -5.14 1.48
CA SER A 248 -13.78 -5.11 2.40
C SER A 248 -14.61 -6.39 2.37
N ASP A 249 -14.95 -6.87 1.17
CA ASP A 249 -15.65 -8.14 0.92
C ASP A 249 -14.83 -9.40 1.29
N CYS A 250 -13.51 -9.33 1.20
CA CYS A 250 -12.62 -10.41 1.63
C CYS A 250 -12.56 -10.50 3.16
N ILE A 251 -12.51 -9.36 3.85
CA ILE A 251 -12.36 -9.28 5.31
C ILE A 251 -13.69 -9.22 6.08
N GLY A 252 -14.81 -9.30 5.35
CA GLY A 252 -16.14 -9.37 5.92
C GLY A 252 -16.61 -8.05 6.54
N VAL A 253 -16.22 -6.93 5.92
CA VAL A 253 -16.61 -5.56 6.30
C VAL A 253 -17.41 -4.95 5.16
N ASP A 254 -18.50 -4.26 5.47
CA ASP A 254 -19.31 -3.58 4.46
C ASP A 254 -18.63 -2.30 3.98
N ASP A 255 -18.85 -1.91 2.73
CA ASP A 255 -18.20 -0.72 2.14
C ASP A 255 -18.52 0.56 2.93
N ALA A 256 -19.78 0.73 3.37
CA ALA A 256 -20.16 1.87 4.21
C ALA A 256 -19.38 1.96 5.54
N ALA A 257 -18.91 0.83 6.09
CA ALA A 257 -18.10 0.83 7.30
C ALA A 257 -16.63 1.22 7.01
N VAL A 258 -16.14 0.95 5.80
CA VAL A 258 -14.85 1.45 5.32
C VAL A 258 -14.90 2.96 5.16
N ASP A 259 -15.97 3.48 4.53
CA ASP A 259 -16.18 4.92 4.35
C ASP A 259 -16.24 5.67 5.69
N GLU A 260 -17.01 5.15 6.64
CA GLU A 260 -17.14 5.73 7.98
C GLU A 260 -15.80 5.74 8.73
N TYR A 261 -15.05 4.64 8.68
CA TYR A 261 -13.70 4.58 9.27
C TYR A 261 -12.75 5.59 8.63
N GLY A 262 -12.79 5.72 7.30
CA GLY A 262 -12.00 6.71 6.55
C GLY A 262 -12.35 8.15 6.93
N ALA A 263 -13.65 8.47 7.06
CA ALA A 263 -14.11 9.79 7.47
C ALA A 263 -13.60 10.16 8.88
N GLN A 264 -13.68 9.22 9.82
CA GLN A 264 -13.18 9.42 11.19
C GLN A 264 -11.64 9.57 11.23
N LEU A 265 -10.90 8.83 10.40
CA LEU A 265 -9.45 8.98 10.26
C LEU A 265 -9.04 10.35 9.72
N MET A 266 -9.73 10.84 8.69
CA MET A 266 -9.48 12.17 8.13
C MET A 266 -9.73 13.25 9.18
N ALA A 267 -10.83 13.15 9.93
CA ALA A 267 -11.13 14.07 11.02
C ALA A 267 -10.04 14.05 12.11
N MET A 268 -9.59 12.86 12.51
CA MET A 268 -8.51 12.69 13.49
C MET A 268 -7.18 13.29 13.00
N SER A 269 -6.80 13.01 11.75
CA SER A 269 -5.57 13.55 11.15
C SER A 269 -5.60 15.07 11.05
N ASN A 270 -6.76 15.65 10.69
CA ASN A 270 -6.93 17.10 10.65
C ASN A 270 -6.81 17.72 12.04
N GLY A 271 -7.38 17.08 13.07
CA GLY A 271 -7.23 17.52 14.46
C GLY A 271 -5.76 17.54 14.90
N ILE A 272 -5.00 16.47 14.62
CA ILE A 272 -3.56 16.38 14.91
C ILE A 272 -2.79 17.51 14.21
N ALA A 273 -3.05 17.74 12.92
CA ALA A 273 -2.35 18.77 12.15
C ALA A 273 -2.64 20.18 12.70
N MET A 274 -3.90 20.48 13.02
CA MET A 274 -4.33 21.76 13.59
C MET A 274 -3.66 22.04 14.94
N GLU A 275 -3.62 21.06 15.85
CA GLU A 275 -2.96 21.19 17.16
C GLU A 275 -1.47 21.47 17.04
N ARG A 276 -0.83 20.98 15.98
CA ARG A 276 0.62 21.10 15.73
C ARG A 276 1.00 22.23 14.78
N GLY A 277 0.03 23.05 14.36
CA GLY A 277 0.25 24.16 13.42
C GLY A 277 0.69 23.72 12.02
N GLY A 278 0.45 22.46 11.66
CA GLY A 278 0.73 21.92 10.33
C GLY A 278 -0.44 22.10 9.38
N VAL A 279 -0.15 22.22 8.08
CA VAL A 279 -1.18 22.28 7.02
C VAL A 279 -0.86 21.19 5.99
N ASP A 280 -1.82 20.31 5.73
CA ASP A 280 -1.80 19.36 4.60
C ASP A 280 -0.59 18.38 4.57
N ARG A 281 -0.11 17.95 5.74
CA ARG A 281 1.00 16.99 5.89
C ARG A 281 0.63 15.55 5.50
N VAL A 282 -0.51 15.09 6.00
CA VAL A 282 -1.04 13.73 5.77
C VAL A 282 -2.35 13.83 4.99
N GLY A 283 -2.36 13.27 3.78
CA GLY A 283 -3.53 13.21 2.91
C GLY A 283 -4.07 11.79 2.78
N PHE A 284 -5.32 11.65 2.37
CA PHE A 284 -6.00 10.36 2.22
C PHE A 284 -6.49 10.16 0.79
N LYS A 285 -6.36 8.93 0.29
CA LYS A 285 -6.94 8.47 -0.97
C LYS A 285 -7.50 7.07 -0.77
N SER A 286 -8.62 6.77 -1.40
CA SER A 286 -9.21 5.43 -1.48
C SER A 286 -9.08 4.87 -2.90
N LEU A 287 -9.43 3.59 -3.10
CA LEU A 287 -9.53 3.01 -4.45
C LEU A 287 -10.45 3.83 -5.37
N VAL A 288 -11.55 4.37 -4.81
CA VAL A 288 -12.50 5.22 -5.52
C VAL A 288 -11.83 6.53 -5.95
N ASP A 289 -11.05 7.16 -5.07
CA ASP A 289 -10.32 8.40 -5.39
C ASP A 289 -9.24 8.20 -6.45
N LEU A 290 -8.56 7.04 -6.45
CA LEU A 290 -7.52 6.72 -7.42
C LEU A 290 -8.07 6.59 -8.84
N PHE A 291 -9.25 6.00 -8.98
CA PHE A 291 -9.87 5.82 -10.30
C PHE A 291 -10.76 7.00 -10.70
N ALA A 292 -11.37 7.68 -9.73
CA ALA A 292 -12.26 8.83 -9.93
C ALA A 292 -13.24 8.61 -11.10
N VAL A 293 -13.82 7.41 -11.20
CA VAL A 293 -14.54 6.92 -12.40
C VAL A 293 -15.66 7.86 -12.81
N ALA A 294 -16.32 8.52 -11.85
CA ALA A 294 -17.35 9.51 -12.12
C ALA A 294 -16.88 10.64 -13.05
N LYS A 295 -15.63 11.10 -12.91
CA LYS A 295 -15.04 12.15 -13.78
C LYS A 295 -14.81 11.67 -15.22
N LEU A 296 -14.72 10.35 -15.43
CA LEU A 296 -14.52 9.74 -16.74
C LEU A 296 -15.85 9.41 -17.43
N LYS A 297 -16.93 9.17 -16.66
CA LYS A 297 -18.27 8.83 -17.23
C LYS A 297 -18.86 9.94 -18.10
N ASP A 298 -18.53 11.21 -17.82
CA ASP A 298 -18.91 12.35 -18.67
C ASP A 298 -18.25 12.31 -20.07
N ALA A 299 -17.24 11.46 -20.27
CA ALA A 299 -16.51 11.29 -21.53
C ALA A 299 -17.07 10.17 -22.45
N ASN A 300 -18.37 9.83 -22.36
CA ASN A 300 -19.06 8.80 -23.18
C ASN A 300 -18.54 7.36 -22.99
N LEU A 301 -18.26 6.95 -21.75
CA LEU A 301 -17.97 5.55 -21.43
C LEU A 301 -19.27 4.75 -21.34
N GLY A 302 -19.84 4.40 -22.49
CA GLY A 302 -21.16 3.77 -22.60
C GLY A 302 -21.26 2.35 -22.02
N PRO A 303 -22.48 1.78 -21.98
CA PRO A 303 -22.81 0.45 -21.41
C PRO A 303 -22.01 -0.74 -22.00
N SER A 304 -21.28 -0.54 -23.10
CA SER A 304 -20.42 -1.54 -23.70
C SER A 304 -19.20 -1.89 -22.83
N LEU A 305 -18.64 -0.94 -22.07
CA LEU A 305 -17.49 -1.19 -21.20
C LEU A 305 -17.85 -2.05 -19.99
N ASP A 306 -19.00 -1.79 -19.36
CA ASP A 306 -19.48 -2.59 -18.24
C ASP A 306 -19.71 -4.06 -18.63
N ALA A 307 -20.14 -4.33 -19.86
CA ALA A 307 -20.30 -5.68 -20.38
C ALA A 307 -18.97 -6.41 -20.63
N LYS A 308 -17.85 -5.67 -20.80
CA LYS A 308 -16.51 -6.22 -21.04
C LYS A 308 -15.72 -6.46 -19.75
N MET A 309 -16.12 -5.84 -18.64
CA MET A 309 -15.45 -5.95 -17.34
C MET A 309 -15.75 -7.28 -16.63
N PRO A 310 -14.77 -7.91 -15.98
CA PRO A 310 -14.95 -9.20 -15.32
C PRO A 310 -15.90 -9.11 -14.12
N THR A 311 -16.45 -10.25 -13.71
CA THR A 311 -17.12 -10.38 -12.41
C THR A 311 -16.08 -10.66 -11.33
N VAL A 312 -16.07 -9.86 -10.27
CA VAL A 312 -15.22 -10.08 -9.11
C VAL A 312 -15.80 -11.22 -8.27
N GLN A 313 -14.95 -12.10 -7.77
CA GLN A 313 -15.40 -13.17 -6.86
C GLN A 313 -15.55 -12.64 -5.44
N HIS A 314 -16.75 -12.82 -4.87
CA HIS A 314 -17.04 -12.52 -3.47
C HIS A 314 -17.39 -13.80 -2.73
N PHE A 315 -16.64 -14.12 -1.67
CA PHE A 315 -16.89 -15.32 -0.86
C PHE A 315 -17.66 -15.04 0.44
N ILE A 316 -17.82 -13.76 0.79
CA ILE A 316 -18.55 -13.29 1.96
C ILE A 316 -19.64 -12.34 1.45
N GLY A 317 -20.86 -12.48 2.00
CA GLY A 317 -22.02 -11.70 1.57
C GLY A 317 -22.08 -10.31 2.23
N THR A 318 -20.99 -9.54 2.19
CA THR A 318 -20.97 -8.15 2.64
C THR A 318 -21.83 -7.27 1.74
N ARG A 319 -22.23 -6.10 2.25
CA ARG A 319 -22.92 -5.08 1.45
C ARG A 319 -21.88 -4.23 0.72
N LEU A 320 -21.98 -4.22 -0.61
CA LEU A 320 -21.07 -3.52 -1.51
C LEU A 320 -21.74 -2.28 -2.10
N THR A 321 -20.99 -1.21 -2.31
CA THR A 321 -21.45 -0.07 -3.11
C THR A 321 -21.15 -0.32 -4.59
N GLU A 322 -21.98 0.22 -5.49
CA GLU A 322 -21.77 0.08 -6.94
C GLU A 322 -20.42 0.66 -7.38
N GLU A 323 -20.07 1.84 -6.85
CA GLU A 323 -18.83 2.53 -7.19
C GLU A 323 -17.58 1.76 -6.77
N ALA A 324 -17.53 1.28 -5.52
CA ALA A 324 -16.42 0.46 -5.05
C ALA A 324 -16.31 -0.85 -5.84
N GLU A 325 -17.44 -1.45 -6.21
CA GLU A 325 -17.46 -2.68 -7.00
C GLU A 325 -16.95 -2.47 -8.43
N THR A 326 -17.38 -1.39 -9.10
CA THR A 326 -16.80 -0.98 -10.39
C THR A 326 -15.29 -0.81 -10.28
N CYS A 327 -14.82 -0.18 -9.19
CA CYS A 327 -13.38 -0.01 -8.94
C CYS A 327 -12.64 -1.35 -8.74
N ARG A 328 -13.23 -2.34 -8.06
CA ARG A 328 -12.64 -3.69 -7.94
C ARG A 328 -12.53 -4.38 -9.30
N ARG A 329 -13.56 -4.27 -10.14
CA ARG A 329 -13.57 -4.84 -11.51
C ARG A 329 -12.47 -4.21 -12.38
N ILE A 330 -12.32 -2.89 -12.33
CA ILE A 330 -11.25 -2.14 -13.00
C ILE A 330 -9.88 -2.62 -12.50
N LEU A 331 -9.70 -2.72 -11.18
CA LEU A 331 -8.44 -3.15 -10.57
C LEU A 331 -8.01 -4.54 -11.08
N GLN A 332 -8.94 -5.50 -11.11
CA GLN A 332 -8.65 -6.84 -11.59
C GLN A 332 -8.32 -6.87 -13.09
N GLU A 333 -9.13 -6.22 -13.93
CA GLU A 333 -8.91 -6.27 -15.38
C GLU A 333 -7.63 -5.56 -15.82
N ALA A 334 -7.28 -4.42 -15.21
CA ALA A 334 -6.17 -3.60 -15.66
C ALA A 334 -4.82 -3.95 -15.01
N PHE A 335 -4.83 -4.37 -13.74
CA PHE A 335 -3.59 -4.46 -12.93
C PHE A 335 -3.28 -5.84 -12.38
N GLN A 336 -4.21 -6.79 -12.45
CA GLN A 336 -3.92 -8.17 -12.06
C GLN A 336 -3.01 -8.82 -13.11
N LEU A 337 -2.06 -9.64 -12.63
CA LEU A 337 -1.25 -10.50 -13.50
C LEU A 337 -2.06 -11.75 -13.88
N ASP A 338 -1.53 -12.57 -14.79
CA ASP A 338 -2.13 -13.86 -15.18
C ASP A 338 -2.83 -14.58 -14.01
N HIS A 339 -4.17 -14.68 -14.09
CA HIS A 339 -5.02 -15.32 -13.09
C HIS A 339 -4.58 -16.76 -12.73
N GLY A 340 -3.94 -17.47 -13.66
CA GLY A 340 -3.44 -18.81 -13.44
C GLY A 340 -2.11 -18.88 -12.70
N GLU A 341 -1.35 -17.78 -12.64
CA GLU A 341 0.04 -17.83 -12.19
C GLU A 341 0.18 -18.16 -10.71
N LEU A 342 -0.60 -17.50 -9.85
CA LEU A 342 -0.60 -17.81 -8.42
C LEU A 342 -0.94 -19.28 -8.18
N ARG A 343 -1.91 -19.81 -8.92
CA ARG A 343 -2.32 -21.22 -8.82
C ARG A 343 -1.19 -22.15 -9.26
N ARG A 344 -0.55 -21.89 -10.40
CA ARG A 344 0.60 -22.69 -10.89
C ARG A 344 1.76 -22.68 -9.90
N ARG A 345 2.10 -21.52 -9.33
CA ARG A 345 3.17 -21.41 -8.33
C ARG A 345 2.87 -22.14 -7.02
N LEU A 346 1.61 -22.14 -6.61
CA LEU A 346 1.15 -22.94 -5.47
C LEU A 346 1.23 -24.44 -5.78
N ASP A 347 0.79 -24.85 -6.97
CA ASP A 347 0.82 -26.25 -7.41
C ASP A 347 2.27 -26.74 -7.67
N SER A 348 3.21 -25.84 -8.01
CA SER A 348 4.65 -26.13 -8.13
C SER A 348 5.40 -26.12 -6.80
N HIS A 349 4.70 -25.94 -5.67
CA HIS A 349 5.28 -25.93 -4.32
C HIS A 349 6.41 -24.90 -4.10
N ASP A 350 6.28 -23.70 -4.69
CA ASP A 350 7.17 -22.57 -4.37
C ASP A 350 7.09 -22.26 -2.85
N THR A 351 8.21 -22.41 -2.14
CA THR A 351 8.24 -22.35 -0.68
C THR A 351 7.81 -20.99 -0.14
N GLY A 352 8.17 -19.89 -0.81
CA GLY A 352 7.82 -18.53 -0.43
C GLY A 352 6.34 -18.25 -0.61
N ILE A 353 5.78 -18.60 -1.78
CA ILE A 353 4.35 -18.39 -2.08
C ILE A 353 3.46 -19.28 -1.22
N VAL A 354 3.86 -20.52 -0.96
CA VAL A 354 3.13 -21.42 -0.06
C VAL A 354 3.11 -20.88 1.36
N ALA A 355 4.24 -20.38 1.87
CA ALA A 355 4.31 -19.76 3.19
C ALA A 355 3.40 -18.51 3.28
N LEU A 356 3.45 -17.64 2.26
CA LEU A 356 2.59 -16.46 2.14
C LEU A 356 1.10 -16.85 2.18
N TYR A 357 0.68 -17.79 1.34
CA TYR A 357 -0.70 -18.27 1.28
C TYR A 357 -1.19 -18.88 2.60
N ARG A 358 -0.35 -19.69 3.26
CA ARG A 358 -0.66 -20.25 4.58
C ARG A 358 -0.80 -19.16 5.64
N GLY A 359 0.06 -18.15 5.61
CA GLY A 359 0.01 -16.98 6.47
C GLY A 359 -1.31 -16.24 6.35
N PHE A 360 -1.70 -15.86 5.12
CA PHE A 360 -2.98 -15.20 4.84
C PHE A 360 -4.18 -16.07 5.23
N SER A 361 -4.16 -17.37 4.94
CA SER A 361 -5.25 -18.28 5.32
C SER A 361 -5.43 -18.36 6.85
N ARG A 362 -4.33 -18.42 7.61
CA ARG A 362 -4.34 -18.39 9.08
C ARG A 362 -4.87 -17.07 9.61
N PHE A 363 -4.40 -15.95 9.06
CA PHE A 363 -4.88 -14.61 9.40
C PHE A 363 -6.40 -14.48 9.14
N MET A 364 -6.87 -14.92 7.98
CA MET A 364 -8.31 -14.88 7.65
C MET A 364 -9.15 -15.86 8.46
N LEU A 365 -8.58 -16.96 8.94
CA LEU A 365 -9.29 -17.87 9.84
C LEU A 365 -9.55 -17.21 11.20
N GLU A 366 -8.60 -16.40 11.68
CA GLU A 366 -8.74 -15.61 12.90
C GLU A 366 -9.74 -14.47 12.71
N ASP A 367 -9.59 -13.63 11.67
CA ASP A 367 -10.48 -12.47 11.47
C ASP A 367 -11.94 -12.89 11.24
N LEU A 368 -12.16 -13.98 10.50
CA LEU A 368 -13.50 -14.50 10.25
C LEU A 368 -14.04 -15.38 11.37
N ALA A 369 -13.36 -15.52 12.51
CA ALA A 369 -13.80 -16.40 13.59
C ALA A 369 -15.08 -15.90 14.28
N LEU A 370 -15.16 -14.59 14.51
CA LEU A 370 -16.28 -13.91 15.18
C LEU A 370 -17.10 -13.02 14.23
N ASN A 371 -16.77 -13.02 12.94
CA ASN A 371 -17.43 -12.16 11.95
C ASN A 371 -18.92 -12.52 11.80
N PRO A 372 -19.83 -11.51 11.73
CA PRO A 372 -21.27 -11.75 11.61
C PRO A 372 -21.68 -12.63 10.42
N TYR A 373 -21.00 -12.48 9.28
CA TYR A 373 -21.30 -13.21 8.03
C TYR A 373 -20.82 -14.67 8.04
N THR A 374 -19.97 -15.04 9.01
CA THR A 374 -19.35 -16.38 9.08
C THR A 374 -19.64 -17.10 10.39
N ARG A 375 -20.35 -16.48 11.34
CA ARG A 375 -20.65 -17.04 12.66
C ARG A 375 -21.40 -18.37 12.60
N GLY A 376 -22.27 -18.56 11.61
CA GLY A 376 -23.03 -19.80 11.42
C GLY A 376 -22.25 -20.96 10.78
N ARG A 377 -20.98 -20.75 10.39
CA ARG A 377 -20.17 -21.78 9.70
C ARG A 377 -19.40 -22.63 10.70
N SER A 378 -19.31 -23.93 10.43
CA SER A 378 -18.43 -24.84 11.19
C SER A 378 -16.96 -24.48 11.00
N GLN A 379 -16.11 -24.98 11.90
CA GLN A 379 -14.67 -24.70 11.85
C GLN A 379 -14.01 -25.16 10.54
N SER A 380 -14.41 -26.32 10.01
CA SER A 380 -13.95 -26.84 8.72
C SER A 380 -14.44 -25.97 7.55
N GLN A 381 -15.71 -25.55 7.57
CA GLN A 381 -16.26 -24.64 6.55
C GLN A 381 -15.55 -23.29 6.56
N ARG A 382 -15.22 -22.76 7.75
CA ARG A 382 -14.46 -21.51 7.89
C ARG A 382 -13.05 -21.65 7.36
N ARG A 383 -12.32 -22.72 7.68
CA ARG A 383 -10.98 -23.00 7.11
C ARG A 383 -10.99 -23.01 5.58
N LYS A 384 -11.98 -23.68 4.97
CA LYS A 384 -12.15 -23.70 3.51
C LYS A 384 -12.45 -22.30 2.94
N LEU A 385 -13.29 -21.52 3.62
CA LEU A 385 -13.59 -20.15 3.24
C LEU A 385 -12.36 -19.25 3.32
N SER A 386 -11.65 -19.23 4.46
CA SER A 386 -10.44 -18.45 4.68
C SER A 386 -9.35 -18.74 3.66
N SER A 387 -9.25 -20.01 3.22
CA SER A 387 -8.32 -20.40 2.15
C SER A 387 -8.69 -19.79 0.79
N LYS A 388 -9.97 -19.79 0.42
CA LYS A 388 -10.45 -19.14 -0.81
C LYS A 388 -10.24 -17.63 -0.77
N VAL A 389 -10.59 -17.01 0.35
CA VAL A 389 -10.42 -15.57 0.56
C VAL A 389 -8.94 -15.19 0.50
N ALA A 390 -8.05 -15.96 1.13
CA ALA A 390 -6.60 -15.71 1.08
C ALA A 390 -6.06 -15.70 -0.35
N PHE A 391 -6.57 -16.57 -1.23
CA PHE A 391 -6.18 -16.59 -2.65
C PHE A 391 -6.56 -15.29 -3.37
N GLU A 392 -7.77 -14.78 -3.14
CA GLU A 392 -8.23 -13.51 -3.72
C GLU A 392 -7.45 -12.32 -3.15
N MET A 393 -7.21 -12.29 -1.83
CA MET A 393 -6.46 -11.22 -1.20
C MET A 393 -5.04 -11.09 -1.76
N ILE A 394 -4.35 -12.21 -2.00
CA ILE A 394 -3.00 -12.17 -2.58
C ILE A 394 -3.02 -11.58 -4.00
N GLN A 395 -3.96 -12.02 -4.84
CA GLN A 395 -4.09 -11.50 -6.21
C GLN A 395 -4.45 -10.01 -6.21
N ARG A 396 -5.42 -9.60 -5.40
CA ARG A 396 -5.85 -8.20 -5.31
C ARG A 396 -4.77 -7.31 -4.70
N ASN A 397 -4.01 -7.79 -3.72
CA ASN A 397 -2.88 -7.05 -3.16
C ASN A 397 -1.76 -6.83 -4.19
N GLN A 398 -1.51 -7.83 -5.04
CA GLN A 398 -0.59 -7.67 -6.16
C GLN A 398 -1.11 -6.65 -7.17
N ALA A 399 -2.36 -6.77 -7.61
CA ALA A 399 -2.99 -5.81 -8.52
C ALA A 399 -2.98 -4.38 -7.95
N TYR A 400 -3.27 -4.22 -6.66
CA TYR A 400 -3.25 -2.93 -5.98
C TYR A 400 -1.83 -2.36 -5.86
N SER A 401 -0.83 -3.21 -5.60
CA SER A 401 0.58 -2.80 -5.62
C SER A 401 1.01 -2.28 -6.99
N ASN A 402 0.54 -2.93 -8.07
CA ASN A 402 0.77 -2.55 -9.46
C ASN A 402 0.09 -1.23 -9.81
N LEU A 403 -1.18 -1.05 -9.39
CA LEU A 403 -1.91 0.21 -9.54
C LEU A 403 -1.15 1.38 -8.91
N VAL A 404 -0.75 1.23 -7.64
CA VAL A 404 -0.05 2.30 -6.91
C VAL A 404 1.32 2.59 -7.54
N GLU A 405 1.99 1.59 -8.14
CA GLU A 405 3.23 1.82 -8.89
C GLU A 405 3.02 2.70 -10.12
N VAL A 406 1.96 2.43 -10.89
CA VAL A 406 1.64 3.19 -12.10
C VAL A 406 1.14 4.59 -11.76
N MET A 407 0.29 4.73 -10.75
CA MET A 407 -0.31 6.02 -10.37
C MET A 407 0.65 6.94 -9.62
N PHE A 408 1.62 6.39 -8.89
CA PHE A 408 2.57 7.14 -8.06
C PHE A 408 4.02 6.77 -8.37
N PRO A 409 4.49 6.96 -9.62
CA PRO A 409 5.76 6.40 -10.11
C PRO A 409 6.99 6.94 -9.38
N HIS A 410 6.88 8.16 -8.85
CA HIS A 410 7.98 8.88 -8.22
C HIS A 410 7.87 8.99 -6.71
N HIS A 411 6.70 8.69 -6.15
CA HIS A 411 6.52 8.77 -4.71
C HIS A 411 7.42 7.77 -4.00
N VAL A 412 7.91 8.15 -2.83
CA VAL A 412 8.61 7.23 -1.94
C VAL A 412 7.59 6.25 -1.37
N ARG A 413 7.69 4.97 -1.73
CA ARG A 413 6.71 3.95 -1.33
C ARG A 413 7.03 3.41 0.07
N LEU A 414 6.20 3.79 1.03
CA LEU A 414 6.24 3.27 2.39
C LEU A 414 5.36 2.03 2.50
N SER A 415 5.60 1.22 3.53
CA SER A 415 4.88 -0.02 3.76
C SER A 415 4.76 -0.37 5.24
N ILE A 416 3.62 -0.94 5.60
CA ILE A 416 3.34 -1.50 6.92
C ILE A 416 3.88 -2.92 7.11
N HIS A 417 4.38 -3.54 6.03
CA HIS A 417 4.97 -4.87 6.09
C HIS A 417 6.48 -4.77 6.26
N ALA A 418 7.06 -5.76 6.95
CA ALA A 418 8.51 -5.89 7.06
C ALA A 418 9.11 -6.27 5.70
N HIS A 419 9.48 -5.27 4.90
CA HIS A 419 10.29 -5.45 3.70
C HIS A 419 11.77 -5.42 4.06
N ASN A 420 12.59 -6.05 3.23
CA ASN A 420 14.05 -5.99 3.32
C ASN A 420 14.62 -4.59 3.05
N ASN A 421 13.81 -3.58 2.75
CA ASN A 421 14.24 -2.20 2.48
C ASN A 421 15.25 -2.05 1.33
N SER A 422 15.26 -2.95 0.33
CA SER A 422 16.09 -2.79 -0.88
C SER A 422 15.45 -1.90 -1.96
N GLY A 423 14.29 -1.30 -1.68
CA GLY A 423 13.43 -0.70 -2.68
C GLY A 423 12.62 -1.76 -3.48
N PRO A 424 11.50 -1.36 -4.12
CA PRO A 424 10.93 -0.01 -4.14
C PRO A 424 10.12 0.35 -2.89
N LYS A 425 9.84 -0.61 -1.99
CA LYS A 425 9.02 -0.43 -0.79
C LYS A 425 9.87 -0.42 0.48
N PHE A 426 9.58 0.51 1.39
CA PHE A 426 10.31 0.68 2.64
C PHE A 426 9.38 0.49 3.85
N GLY A 427 9.72 -0.45 4.72
CA GLY A 427 8.98 -0.74 5.94
C GLY A 427 9.08 0.40 6.95
N ILE A 428 7.98 0.70 7.65
CA ILE A 428 7.92 1.80 8.63
C ILE A 428 7.45 1.37 10.02
N GLN A 429 7.98 2.04 11.06
CA GLN A 429 7.52 1.96 12.44
C GLN A 429 6.36 2.92 12.65
N MET A 430 5.13 2.50 12.34
CA MET A 430 3.97 3.41 12.39
C MET A 430 3.73 4.01 13.78
N LEU A 431 3.86 3.24 14.85
CA LEU A 431 3.47 3.66 16.21
C LEU A 431 4.59 4.39 17.00
N GLY A 432 5.77 4.52 16.40
CA GLY A 432 6.95 5.09 17.05
C GLY A 432 7.55 4.19 18.15
N SER A 433 8.72 4.60 18.67
CA SER A 433 9.50 3.84 19.67
C SER A 433 8.89 3.85 21.09
N GLY A 434 7.78 4.56 21.28
CA GLY A 434 7.04 4.64 22.54
C GLY A 434 6.14 3.43 22.81
N VAL A 435 5.88 2.60 21.80
CA VAL A 435 4.93 1.48 21.87
C VAL A 435 5.64 0.14 21.72
N ARG A 436 5.32 -0.81 22.59
CA ARG A 436 5.86 -2.18 22.57
C ARG A 436 4.79 -3.17 22.15
N SER A 437 5.08 -3.98 21.14
CA SER A 437 4.23 -5.11 20.78
C SER A 437 4.34 -6.22 21.84
N THR A 438 3.22 -6.83 22.22
CA THR A 438 3.24 -8.01 23.08
C THR A 438 2.06 -8.93 22.81
N ASN A 439 2.25 -10.23 23.10
CA ASN A 439 1.18 -11.23 23.13
C ASN A 439 0.82 -11.64 24.57
N VAL A 440 1.50 -11.09 25.57
CA VAL A 440 1.30 -11.36 27.00
C VAL A 440 1.45 -10.05 27.78
N LEU A 441 0.53 -9.79 28.71
CA LEU A 441 0.64 -8.66 29.63
C LEU A 441 1.24 -9.17 30.94
N SER A 442 2.36 -8.59 31.36
CA SER A 442 3.03 -8.93 32.62
C SER A 442 2.84 -7.83 33.66
N PRO A 443 2.33 -8.13 34.87
CA PRO A 443 2.12 -7.13 35.94
C PRO A 443 3.41 -6.46 36.43
N ASP A 444 4.55 -7.13 36.29
CA ASP A 444 5.88 -6.63 36.68
C ASP A 444 6.62 -5.90 35.55
N GLY A 445 5.99 -5.76 34.38
CA GLY A 445 6.61 -5.17 33.19
C GLY A 445 7.66 -6.08 32.50
N GLY A 446 7.81 -7.32 32.96
CA GLY A 446 8.63 -8.35 32.33
C GLY A 446 8.14 -8.66 30.92
N LEU A 447 9.00 -8.54 29.92
CA LEU A 447 8.67 -8.86 28.54
C LEU A 447 8.71 -10.38 28.32
N VAL A 448 7.60 -10.96 27.88
CA VAL A 448 7.62 -12.25 27.18
C VAL A 448 7.79 -11.95 25.69
N LYS A 449 8.82 -12.55 25.06
CA LYS A 449 9.16 -12.35 23.65
C LYS A 449 7.93 -12.52 22.75
N PHE A 450 7.80 -11.61 21.78
CA PHE A 450 6.86 -11.72 20.68
C PHE A 450 7.16 -12.97 19.85
N CYS A 451 6.12 -13.70 19.44
CA CYS A 451 6.22 -14.83 18.52
C CYS A 451 5.21 -14.58 17.39
N ASP A 452 5.70 -13.93 16.33
CA ASP A 452 5.21 -13.99 14.95
C ASP A 452 6.02 -12.97 14.13
N GLU A 453 7.20 -13.36 13.66
CA GLU A 453 8.21 -12.52 12.97
C GLU A 453 7.74 -11.89 11.63
N LEU A 454 6.47 -12.04 11.24
CA LEU A 454 5.98 -11.64 9.92
C LEU A 454 5.27 -10.27 9.82
N HIS A 455 4.80 -9.66 10.91
CA HIS A 455 4.01 -8.42 10.81
C HIS A 455 4.38 -7.35 11.83
N VAL A 456 4.68 -6.15 11.33
CA VAL A 456 4.63 -4.92 12.14
C VAL A 456 3.20 -4.78 12.68
N PRO A 457 3.00 -4.61 14.00
CA PRO A 457 1.66 -4.55 14.57
C PRO A 457 0.93 -3.31 14.02
N THR A 458 -0.25 -3.52 13.45
CA THR A 458 -1.06 -2.43 12.90
C THR A 458 -2.18 -2.03 13.88
N PRO A 459 -2.54 -0.73 13.94
CA PRO A 459 -3.61 -0.23 14.82
C PRO A 459 -4.96 -0.90 14.60
N TRP A 460 -5.30 -1.24 13.36
CA TRP A 460 -6.61 -1.81 13.03
C TRP A 460 -6.76 -3.30 13.34
N HIS A 461 -5.70 -3.95 13.83
CA HIS A 461 -5.73 -5.36 14.27
C HIS A 461 -5.47 -5.53 15.76
N ASN A 462 -5.33 -4.44 16.51
CA ASN A 462 -4.92 -4.44 17.91
C ASN A 462 -5.55 -3.25 18.66
N CYS A 463 -5.29 -3.17 19.96
CA CYS A 463 -5.60 -2.04 20.82
C CYS A 463 -4.34 -1.56 21.53
N ILE A 464 -4.30 -0.26 21.88
CA ILE A 464 -3.29 0.28 22.79
C ILE A 464 -3.69 -0.05 24.24
N VAL A 465 -2.67 -0.35 25.05
CA VAL A 465 -2.77 -0.64 26.47
C VAL A 465 -1.75 0.21 27.22
N GLU A 466 -2.24 1.00 28.16
CA GLU A 466 -1.47 1.71 29.16
C GLU A 466 -1.52 0.90 30.47
N ILE A 467 -0.36 0.72 31.10
CA ILE A 467 -0.25 0.03 32.39
C ILE A 467 0.31 1.03 33.40
N GLU A 468 -0.41 1.21 34.52
CA GLU A 468 0.01 2.10 35.60
C GLU A 468 1.41 1.73 36.10
N GLY A 469 2.30 2.73 36.19
CA GLY A 469 3.69 2.54 36.60
C GLY A 469 4.65 2.11 35.48
N HIS A 470 4.15 1.77 34.29
CA HIS A 470 5.02 1.46 33.14
C HIS A 470 5.30 2.71 32.32
N SER A 471 6.55 2.89 31.88
CA SER A 471 6.98 4.05 31.08
C SER A 471 6.70 3.92 29.58
N LYS A 472 6.19 2.77 29.13
CA LYS A 472 5.91 2.46 27.73
C LYS A 472 4.46 2.03 27.58
N LEU A 473 3.89 2.34 26.42
CA LEU A 473 2.60 1.81 26.01
C LEU A 473 2.80 0.45 25.34
N TYR A 474 1.75 -0.36 25.34
CA TYR A 474 1.73 -1.67 24.71
C TYR A 474 0.69 -1.70 23.59
N ILE A 475 0.98 -2.47 22.54
CA ILE A 475 -0.01 -2.82 21.52
C ILE A 475 -0.22 -4.33 21.52
N THR A 476 -1.48 -4.75 21.63
CA THR A 476 -1.84 -6.16 21.68
C THR A 476 -3.31 -6.37 21.28
N LYS A 477 -3.72 -7.63 21.14
CA LYS A 477 -5.11 -7.98 20.84
C LYS A 477 -6.01 -7.73 22.05
N SER A 478 -7.20 -7.20 21.80
CA SER A 478 -8.26 -7.00 22.80
C SER A 478 -8.49 -8.23 23.69
N SER A 479 -8.49 -9.44 23.13
CA SER A 479 -8.69 -10.70 23.86
C SER A 479 -7.64 -10.96 24.94
N ILE A 480 -6.39 -10.55 24.72
CA ILE A 480 -5.30 -10.71 25.70
C ILE A 480 -5.58 -9.80 26.91
N VAL A 481 -6.03 -8.57 26.67
CA VAL A 481 -6.41 -7.64 27.73
C VAL A 481 -7.60 -8.17 28.53
N LEU A 482 -8.65 -8.63 27.83
CA LEU A 482 -9.84 -9.18 28.46
C LEU A 482 -9.54 -10.44 29.28
N SER A 483 -8.65 -11.32 28.81
CA SER A 483 -8.19 -12.47 29.59
C SER A 483 -7.39 -12.06 30.83
N ALA A 484 -6.55 -11.02 30.73
CA ALA A 484 -5.77 -10.53 31.86
C ALA A 484 -6.66 -9.90 32.96
N LEU A 485 -7.73 -9.19 32.56
CA LEU A 485 -8.77 -8.68 33.45
C LEU A 485 -9.59 -9.80 34.08
N ALA A 486 -10.00 -10.80 33.29
CA ALA A 486 -10.79 -11.94 33.78
C ALA A 486 -10.02 -12.82 34.77
N ASN A 487 -8.69 -12.91 34.62
CA ASN A 487 -7.81 -13.65 35.53
C ASN A 487 -7.32 -12.79 36.72
N GLU A 488 -7.89 -11.60 36.93
CA GLU A 488 -7.58 -10.68 38.04
C GLU A 488 -6.09 -10.29 38.16
N SER A 489 -5.32 -10.47 37.08
CA SER A 489 -3.91 -10.04 37.05
C SER A 489 -3.78 -8.52 36.94
N PHE A 490 -4.83 -7.87 36.43
CA PHE A 490 -4.98 -6.43 36.34
C PHE A 490 -6.40 -6.02 36.70
N THR A 491 -6.56 -4.77 37.13
CA THR A 491 -7.85 -4.06 37.20
C THR A 491 -7.86 -2.91 36.20
N GLY A 492 -9.02 -2.33 35.91
CA GLY A 492 -9.16 -1.22 34.96
C GLY A 492 -10.09 -1.58 33.79
N GLY A 493 -9.86 -0.98 32.62
CA GLY A 493 -10.73 -1.21 31.47
C GLY A 493 -10.52 -0.22 30.33
N TRP A 494 -11.47 -0.22 29.41
CA TRP A 494 -11.50 0.71 28.28
C TRP A 494 -11.81 2.13 28.75
N THR A 495 -11.02 3.12 28.34
CA THR A 495 -11.12 4.50 28.82
C THR A 495 -12.30 5.28 28.24
N GLY A 496 -12.96 4.76 27.20
CA GLY A 496 -13.95 5.50 26.43
C GLY A 496 -13.33 6.62 25.57
N ALA A 497 -14.18 7.45 24.95
CA ALA A 497 -13.74 8.48 24.03
C ALA A 497 -12.86 9.54 24.71
N GLN A 498 -11.68 9.76 24.13
CA GLN A 498 -10.71 10.77 24.57
C GLN A 498 -10.22 11.56 23.35
N ALA A 499 -9.75 12.79 23.55
CA ALA A 499 -9.18 13.62 22.48
C ALA A 499 -8.08 12.89 21.71
N THR A 500 -7.32 12.06 22.42
CA THR A 500 -6.18 11.35 21.85
C THR A 500 -6.49 9.92 21.44
N GLY A 501 -7.78 9.56 21.32
CA GLY A 501 -8.25 8.21 21.04
C GLY A 501 -8.38 7.33 22.29
N ALA A 502 -9.35 6.43 22.27
CA ALA A 502 -9.65 5.51 23.38
C ALA A 502 -8.63 4.36 23.46
N HIS A 503 -8.31 3.88 24.66
CA HIS A 503 -7.41 2.74 24.88
C HIS A 503 -7.80 1.95 26.12
N PHE A 504 -7.07 0.88 26.40
CA PHE A 504 -7.15 0.20 27.69
C PHE A 504 -6.20 0.85 28.68
N TYR A 505 -6.71 1.13 29.87
CA TYR A 505 -5.91 1.52 31.02
C TYR A 505 -6.00 0.44 32.09
N LEU A 506 -4.85 -0.11 32.48
CA LEU A 506 -4.74 -1.23 33.41
C LEU A 506 -3.89 -0.85 34.62
N LYS A 507 -4.32 -1.31 35.79
CA LYS A 507 -3.53 -1.25 37.03
C LYS A 507 -3.11 -2.67 37.41
N PRO A 508 -1.80 -2.95 37.59
CA PRO A 508 -1.35 -4.24 38.09
C PRO A 508 -2.06 -4.59 39.40
N ALA A 509 -2.48 -5.84 39.57
CA ALA A 509 -2.94 -6.29 40.87
C ALA A 509 -1.78 -6.17 41.87
N THR A 510 -2.02 -5.55 43.04
CA THR A 510 -1.02 -5.55 44.12
C THR A 510 -0.77 -6.98 44.55
N THR A 511 0.38 -7.53 44.19
CA THR A 511 0.85 -8.78 44.78
C THR A 511 1.02 -8.55 46.28
N VAL A 512 0.25 -9.26 47.10
CA VAL A 512 0.65 -9.50 48.49
C VAL A 512 1.99 -10.25 48.41
N PRO A 513 3.06 -9.79 49.08
CA PRO A 513 4.31 -10.55 49.10
C PRO A 513 4.12 -11.84 49.92
N ASP A 514 4.77 -12.89 49.43
CA ASP A 514 5.15 -14.15 50.11
C ASP A 514 4.14 -15.31 50.19
N ALA A 515 4.42 -16.34 49.37
CA ALA A 515 4.43 -17.72 49.82
C ALA A 515 5.75 -18.38 49.38
N PRO A 516 6.38 -19.24 50.20
CA PRO A 516 7.79 -19.60 50.02
C PRO A 516 7.99 -20.52 48.81
N ARG A 517 9.00 -20.21 48.00
CA ARG A 517 9.56 -21.11 46.99
C ARG A 517 10.03 -22.41 47.66
N ALA A 518 9.32 -23.50 47.41
CA ALA A 518 9.81 -24.83 47.71
C ALA A 518 11.07 -25.12 46.87
N GLN A 519 12.05 -25.68 47.55
CA GLN A 519 13.44 -25.87 47.14
C GLN A 519 13.62 -26.71 45.87
N ALA A 520 14.72 -26.39 45.18
CA ALA A 520 15.32 -27.12 44.08
C ALA A 520 15.45 -28.63 44.35
N LEU A 521 14.98 -29.43 43.39
CA LEU A 521 15.42 -30.81 43.22
C LEU A 521 16.51 -30.84 42.16
N ALA A 522 17.72 -31.09 42.65
CA ALA A 522 18.92 -31.31 41.88
C ALA A 522 18.91 -32.68 41.17
N SER A 523 19.68 -32.74 40.09
CA SER A 523 20.38 -33.91 39.53
C SER A 523 19.55 -35.08 39.02
N ALA A 524 19.38 -35.14 37.70
CA ALA A 524 19.24 -36.40 36.96
C ALA A 524 20.65 -36.97 36.66
N PRO A 525 20.94 -38.24 36.95
CA PRO A 525 22.16 -38.89 36.47
C PRO A 525 21.99 -39.41 35.05
N MET A 526 23.07 -39.28 34.28
CA MET A 526 23.32 -39.96 33.00
C MET A 526 23.01 -41.45 33.09
N LEU A 527 22.28 -41.98 32.11
CA LEU A 527 22.31 -43.40 31.77
C LEU A 527 22.80 -43.57 30.33
N MET A 528 23.88 -44.34 30.25
CA MET A 528 24.57 -44.81 29.06
C MET A 528 23.68 -45.69 28.17
N GLU A 529 24.07 -45.70 26.89
CA GLU A 529 23.90 -46.74 25.87
C GLU A 529 23.41 -48.12 26.34
N LYS A 530 22.55 -48.72 25.51
CA LYS A 530 22.77 -50.07 24.98
C LYS A 530 21.92 -50.36 23.74
N ALA A 531 22.65 -50.74 22.68
CA ALA A 531 22.34 -51.59 21.53
C ALA A 531 21.23 -51.16 20.55
#